data_AF-A0A6B3FUM9-F1
#
_entry.id   AF-A0A6B3FUM9-F1
#
_cell.length_a   1.000
_cell.length_b   1.000
_cell.length_c   1.000
_cell.angle_alpha   90.00
_cell.angle_beta   90.00
_cell.angle_gamma   90.00
#
_symmetry.space_group_name_H-M   'P 1'
#
loop_
_entity.id
_entity.type
_entity.pdbx_description
1 polymer ?
#
loop_
_entity_poly.entity_id
_entity_poly.type
_entity_poly.pdbx_seq_one_letter_code
_entity_poly.pdbx_strand_id
1 'polypeptide(L)' 'AGILEIGDVYVVNKADRDGADATARELNHMLGLGESRGPGDWRPPIVKTVAARGQGTDEVVEALEKHRAWMEE' A
#
# COMPACT_ATOMS: atom_id res chain seq x y z
N ALA A 1 9.70 -4.01 -15.25
CA ALA A 1 8.57 -3.97 -14.31
C ALA A 1 8.18 -2.51 -14.09
N GLY A 2 6.90 -2.18 -14.24
CA GLY A 2 6.35 -0.87 -13.91
C GLY A 2 6.30 -0.64 -12.40
N ILE A 3 6.07 0.61 -11.99
CA ILE A 3 6.06 1.03 -10.58
C ILE A 3 5.03 0.27 -9.71
N LEU A 4 3.95 -0.22 -10.32
CA LEU A 4 2.89 -0.98 -9.65
C LEU A 4 3.18 -2.49 -9.55
N GLU A 5 4.26 -2.96 -10.16
CA GLU A 5 4.62 -4.38 -10.18
C GLU A 5 5.69 -4.72 -9.13
N ILE A 6 6.37 -3.71 -8.57
CA ILE A 6 7.51 -3.87 -7.66
C ILE A 6 7.27 -3.28 -6.26
N GLY A 7 6.10 -2.67 -6.03
CA GLY A 7 5.81 -2.02 -4.76
C GLY A 7 5.33 -3.02 -3.70
N ASP A 8 6.01 -3.04 -2.56
CA ASP A 8 5.63 -3.86 -1.39
C ASP A 8 4.69 -3.11 -0.42
N VAL A 9 4.66 -1.79 -0.50
CA VAL A 9 3.73 -0.92 0.24
C VAL A 9 3.33 0.24 -0.67
N TYR A 10 2.02 0.50 -0.78
CA TYR A 10 1.48 1.60 -1.58
C TYR A 10 0.94 2.70 -0.68
N VAL A 11 1.24 3.95 -1.01
CA VAL A 11 0.80 5.10 -0.21
C VAL A 11 0.05 6.10 -1.08
N VAL A 12 -1.22 6.34 -0.75
CA VAL A 12 -2.03 7.40 -1.36
C VAL A 12 -1.95 8.64 -0.48
N ASN A 13 -1.07 9.56 -0.84
CA ASN A 13 -0.89 10.81 -0.11
C ASN A 13 -1.87 11.90 -0.57
N LYS A 14 -2.06 12.92 0.28
CA LYS A 14 -3.08 13.97 0.15
C LYS A 14 -4.49 13.40 0.19
N ALA A 15 -4.72 12.46 1.11
CA ALA A 15 -5.99 11.78 1.30
C ALA A 15 -7.14 12.70 1.75
N ASP A 16 -6.83 13.95 2.09
CA ASP A 16 -7.77 15.05 2.34
C ASP A 16 -8.38 15.65 1.05
N ARG A 17 -7.91 15.22 -0.13
CA ARG A 17 -8.40 15.68 -1.43
C ARG A 17 -9.40 14.71 -2.05
N ASP A 18 -10.31 15.28 -2.82
CA ASP A 18 -11.22 14.51 -3.68
C ASP A 18 -10.43 13.58 -4.60
N GLY A 19 -10.96 12.37 -4.78
CA GLY A 19 -10.35 11.33 -5.62
C GLY A 19 -9.40 10.39 -4.89
N ALA A 20 -8.94 10.70 -3.67
CA ALA A 20 -8.02 9.81 -2.93
C ALA A 20 -8.62 8.41 -2.69
N ASP A 21 -9.91 8.33 -2.34
CA ASP A 21 -10.61 7.06 -2.17
C ASP A 21 -10.77 6.31 -3.49
N ALA A 22 -10.97 7.03 -4.60
CA ALA A 22 -11.05 6.42 -5.93
C ALA A 22 -9.70 5.82 -6.34
N THR A 23 -8.60 6.56 -6.14
CA THR A 23 -7.24 6.07 -6.38
C THR A 23 -6.92 4.85 -5.52
N ALA A 24 -7.27 4.84 -4.24
CA ALA A 24 -7.05 3.68 -3.38
C ALA A 24 -7.84 2.44 -3.86
N ARG A 25 -9.08 2.62 -4.33
CA ARG A 25 -9.88 1.53 -4.92
C ARG A 25 -9.28 1.01 -6.22
N GLU A 26 -8.81 1.91 -7.08
CA GLU A 26 -8.16 1.54 -8.35
C GLU A 26 -6.86 0.77 -8.11
N LEU A 27 -6.02 1.22 -7.17
CA LEU A 27 -4.84 0.48 -6.73
C LEU A 27 -5.20 -0.91 -6.21
N ASN A 28 -6.23 -1.03 -5.38
CA ASN A 28 -6.66 -2.33 -4.84
C ASN A 28 -7.14 -3.26 -5.97
N HIS A 29 -7.87 -2.72 -6.95
CA HIS A 29 -8.29 -3.48 -8.12
C HIS A 29 -7.10 -3.96 -8.94
N MET A 30 -6.14 -3.08 -9.27
CA MET A 30 -4.95 -3.44 -10.04
C MET A 30 -4.10 -4.50 -9.33
N LEU A 31 -3.89 -4.37 -8.01
CA LEU A 31 -3.15 -5.36 -7.23
C LEU A 31 -3.87 -6.71 -7.14
N GLY A 32 -5.20 -6.72 -7.25
CA GLY A 32 -6.01 -7.94 -7.31
C GLY A 32 -5.99 -8.63 -8.68
N LEU A 33 -5.60 -7.93 -9.75
CA LEU A 33 -5.45 -8.49 -11.09
C LEU A 33 -4.08 -9.13 -11.35
N GLY A 34 -3.09 -8.86 -10.49
CA GLY A 34 -1.76 -9.50 -10.53
C GLY A 34 -1.81 -11.00 -10.21
N GLU A 35 -0.66 -11.67 -10.28
CA GLU A 35 -0.55 -13.12 -10.04
C GLU A 35 -1.29 -13.57 -8.77
N SER A 36 -1.96 -14.73 -8.87
CA SER A 36 -2.77 -15.30 -7.81
C SER A 36 -1.87 -15.63 -6.61
N ARG A 37 -1.86 -14.75 -5.61
CA ARG A 37 -1.08 -14.89 -4.38
C ARG A 37 -1.67 -16.00 -3.50
N GLY A 38 -0.84 -17.00 -3.20
CA GLY A 38 -1.18 -18.13 -2.35
C GLY A 38 -1.28 -17.77 -0.86
N PRO A 39 -1.69 -18.73 -0.01
CA PRO A 39 -1.67 -18.54 1.43
C PRO A 39 -0.25 -18.29 1.93
N GLY A 40 -0.03 -17.17 2.64
CA GLY A 40 1.29 -16.78 3.17
C GLY A 40 2.07 -15.79 2.31
N ASP A 41 1.65 -15.54 1.07
CA ASP A 41 2.29 -14.53 0.22
C ASP A 41 2.02 -13.11 0.72
N TRP A 42 3.03 -12.24 0.62
CA TRP A 42 2.90 -10.84 0.97
C TRP A 42 1.84 -10.15 0.11
N ARG A 43 0.91 -9.47 0.77
CA ARG A 43 -0.09 -8.62 0.13
C ARG A 43 0.25 -7.16 0.43
N PRO A 44 0.77 -6.41 -0.55
CA PRO A 44 1.11 -5.01 -0.35
C PRO A 44 -0.09 -4.21 0.18
N PRO A 45 0.02 -3.60 1.37
CA PRO A 45 -1.04 -2.75 1.88
C PRO A 45 -1.09 -1.42 1.11
N ILE A 46 -2.29 -0.83 1.08
CA ILE A 46 -2.51 0.53 0.59
C ILE A 46 -2.83 1.42 1.79
N VAL A 47 -1.94 2.36 2.10
CA VAL A 47 -2.08 3.30 3.22
C VAL A 47 -2.45 4.68 2.69
N LYS A 48 -3.48 5.31 3.27
CA LYS A 48 -3.84 6.70 2.96
C LYS A 48 -3.16 7.64 3.93
N THR A 49 -2.57 8.72 3.42
CA THR A 49 -1.83 9.70 4.24
C THR A 49 -2.20 11.13 3.91
N VAL A 50 -2.03 12.02 4.89
CA VAL A 50 -1.96 13.47 4.68
C VAL A 50 -0.63 13.93 5.24
N ALA A 51 0.43 13.77 4.46
CA ALA A 51 1.81 13.99 4.91
C ALA A 51 2.03 15.40 5.49
N ALA A 52 1.39 16.42 4.90
CA ALA A 52 1.48 17.81 5.39
C ALA A 52 0.91 18.00 6.81
N ARG A 53 0.12 17.06 7.31
CA ARG A 53 -0.46 17.06 8.67
C ARG A 53 0.10 15.93 9.54
N GLY A 54 1.07 15.16 9.05
CA GLY A 54 1.60 13.98 9.75
C GLY A 54 0.57 12.85 9.96
N GLN A 55 -0.51 12.81 9.17
CA GLN A 55 -1.54 11.76 9.32
C GLN A 55 -1.20 10.55 8.45
N GLY A 56 -1.35 9.34 9.00
CA GLY A 56 -1.09 8.10 8.28
C GLY A 56 0.38 7.67 8.26
N THR A 57 1.29 8.46 8.86
CA THR A 57 2.74 8.17 8.82
C THR A 57 3.12 6.98 9.69
N ASP A 58 2.48 6.83 10.84
CA ASP A 58 2.73 5.71 11.75
C ASP A 58 2.26 4.40 11.10
N GLU A 59 1.14 4.44 10.38
CA GLU A 59 0.62 3.30 9.62
C GLU A 59 1.51 2.93 8.44
N VAL A 60 2.19 3.90 7.82
CA VAL A 60 3.23 3.61 6.80
C VAL A 60 4.42 2.91 7.44
N VAL A 61 4.89 3.37 8.60
CA VAL A 61 6.00 2.71 9.32
C VAL A 61 5.61 1.29 9.72
N GLU A 62 4.42 1.10 10.28
CA GLU A 62 3.89 -0.22 10.65
C GLU A 62 3.81 -1.17 9.45
N ALA A 63 3.37 -0.68 8.29
CA ALA A 63 3.32 -1.47 7.05
C ALA A 63 4.71 -1.92 6.59
N LEU A 64 5.71 -1.04 6.69
CA LEU A 64 7.11 -1.38 6.38
C LEU A 64 7.69 -2.39 7.37
N GLU A 65 7.39 -2.26 8.66
CA GLU A 65 7.83 -3.21 9.68
C GLU A 65 7.21 -4.59 9.48
N LYS A 66 5.93 -4.67 9.14
CA LYS A 66 5.25 -5.93 8.78
C LYS A 66 5.89 -6.58 7.55
N HIS A 67 6.21 -5.80 6.52
CA HIS A 67 6.88 -6.33 5.33
C HIS A 67 8.28 -6.86 5.69
N ARG A 68 9.05 -6.12 6.50
CA ARG A 68 10.37 -6.56 6.95
C ARG A 68 10.27 -7.88 7.73
N ALA A 69 9.34 -7.99 8.67
CA ALA A 69 9.13 -9.21 9.43
C ALA A 69 8.78 -10.40 8.52
N TRP A 70 7.89 -10.19 7.54
CA TRP A 70 7.56 -11.22 6.55
C TRP A 70 8.76 -11.67 5.70
N MET A 71 9.68 -10.77 5.35
CA MET A 71 10.90 -11.14 4.61
C MET A 71 11.94 -11.92 5.46
N GLU A 72 11.82 -11.87 6.78
CA GLU A 72 12.73 -12.55 7.72
C GLU A 72 12.21 -13.93 8.17
N GLU A 73 10.96 -14.29 7.83
CA GLU A 73 10.34 -15.61 8.02
C GLU A 73 10.70 -16.61 6.91
#